data_AF-A0A5K1HPA9-F1
#
_entry.id   AF-A0A5K1HPA9-F1
#
_cell.length_a   1.000
_cell.length_b   1.000
_cell.length_c   1.000
_cell.angle_alpha   90.00
_cell.angle_beta   90.00
_cell.angle_gamma   90.00
#
_symmetry.space_group_name_H-M   'P 1'
#
loop_
_entity.id
_entity.type
_entity.pdbx_description
1 polymer ?
#
loop_
_entity_poly.entity_id
_entity_poly.type
_entity_poly.pdbx_seq_one_letter_code
_entity_poly.pdbx_strand_id
1 'polypeptide(L)' 'IHHLKQVRITGKFNGAVGNYNAHYFAFPNLNWIDISQSFVEKRLGLKFNPYTTQI' A
#
# COMPACT_ATOMS: atom_id res chain seq x y z
N ILE A 1 12.22 -8.66 24.15
CA ILE A 1 12.60 -8.24 22.78
C ILE A 1 12.10 -9.21 21.70
N HIS A 2 12.03 -10.52 21.94
CA HIS A 2 11.62 -11.50 20.92
C HIS A 2 10.26 -11.17 20.26
N HIS A 3 9.23 -10.84 21.05
CA HIS A 3 7.91 -10.48 20.52
C HIS A 3 7.92 -9.20 19.68
N LEU A 4 8.73 -8.20 20.05
CA LEU A 4 8.84 -6.94 19.29
C LEU A 4 9.43 -7.18 17.90
N LYS A 5 10.41 -8.08 17.77
CA LYS A 5 11.02 -8.42 16.47
C LYS A 5 10.08 -9.18 15.54
N GLN A 6 8.99 -9.76 16.06
CA GLN A 6 8.00 -10.50 15.28
C GLN A 6 6.90 -9.61 14.71
N VAL A 7 6.80 -8.35 15.16
CA VAL A 7 5.80 -7.41 14.65
C VAL A 7 6.11 -7.10 13.19
N ARG A 8 5.20 -7.50 12.30
CA ARG A 8 5.28 -7.16 10.88
C ARG A 8 4.90 -5.70 10.68
N ILE A 9 5.86 -4.90 10.23
CA ILE A 9 5.60 -3.51 9.87
C ILE A 9 4.83 -3.50 8.54
N THR A 10 3.70 -2.79 8.54
CA THR A 10 2.85 -2.65 7.36
C THR A 10 3.02 -1.28 6.74
N GLY A 11 2.70 -1.16 5.44
CA GLY A 11 2.68 0.09 4.71
C GLY A 11 1.50 0.15 3.75
N LYS A 12 1.11 1.38 3.39
CA LYS A 12 0.01 1.66 2.47
C LYS A 12 0.43 2.68 1.42
N PHE A 13 -0.15 2.58 0.24
CA PHE A 13 0.06 3.53 -0.85
C PHE A 13 -1.18 3.57 -1.75
N ASN A 14 -2.23 4.25 -1.29
CA ASN A 14 -3.56 4.20 -1.94
C ASN A 14 -4.29 5.56 -1.94
N GLY A 15 -3.54 6.65 -1.79
CA GLY A 15 -4.02 8.02 -1.99
C GLY A 15 -4.74 8.64 -0.80
N ALA A 16 -5.45 9.74 -1.07
CA ALA A 16 -6.02 10.63 -0.06
C ALA A 16 -7.02 9.96 0.89
N VAL A 17 -7.81 9.01 0.40
CA VAL A 17 -8.87 8.33 1.17
C VAL A 17 -8.81 6.81 1.04
N GLY A 18 -7.67 6.27 0.59
CA GLY A 18 -7.46 4.82 0.50
C GLY A 18 -7.99 4.14 -0.77
N ASN A 19 -8.60 4.88 -1.70
CA ASN A 19 -9.34 4.32 -2.84
C ASN A 19 -8.70 4.55 -4.22
N TYR A 20 -7.45 5.03 -4.29
CA TYR A 20 -6.75 5.26 -5.56
C TYR A 20 -7.41 6.28 -6.52
N ASN A 21 -8.42 7.05 -6.09
CA ASN A 21 -9.24 7.91 -6.96
C ASN A 21 -8.44 8.73 -7.99
N ALA A 22 -7.43 9.49 -7.55
CA ALA A 22 -6.62 10.31 -8.45
C ALA A 22 -5.79 9.46 -9.44
N HIS A 23 -5.27 8.33 -8.98
CA HIS A 23 -4.49 7.41 -9.80
C HIS A 23 -5.37 6.77 -10.87
N TYR A 24 -6.55 6.29 -10.49
CA TYR A 24 -7.52 5.68 -11.41
C TYR A 24 -8.07 6.71 -12.41
N PHE A 25 -8.36 7.94 -11.97
CA PHE A 25 -8.79 9.01 -12.86
C PHE A 25 -7.75 9.31 -13.94
N ALA A 26 -6.46 9.41 -13.56
CA ALA A 26 -5.39 9.71 -14.50
C ALA A 26 -5.04 8.52 -15.41
N PHE A 27 -5.07 7.29 -14.88
CA PHE A 27 -4.72 6.07 -15.62
C PHE A 27 -5.65 4.91 -15.24
N PRO A 28 -6.82 4.80 -15.89
CA PRO A 28 -7.84 3.81 -15.51
C PRO A 28 -7.46 2.37 -15.88
N ASN A 29 -6.55 2.18 -16.83
CA ASN A 29 -6.16 0.86 -17.34
C ASN A 29 -5.03 0.20 -16.54
N LEU A 30 -4.47 0.87 -15.54
CA LEU A 30 -3.41 0.32 -14.71
C LEU A 30 -4.00 -0.34 -13.46
N ASN A 31 -3.48 -1.52 -13.10
CA ASN A 31 -3.84 -2.17 -11.84
C ASN A 31 -3.10 -1.49 -10.67
N TRP A 32 -3.73 -0.46 -10.11
CA TRP A 32 -3.15 0.32 -9.01
C TRP A 32 -2.98 -0.46 -7.72
N ILE A 33 -3.75 -1.53 -7.50
CA ILE A 33 -3.56 -2.41 -6.34
C ILE A 33 -2.23 -3.16 -6.49
N ASP A 34 -2.00 -3.80 -7.64
CA ASP A 34 -0.76 -4.56 -7.90
C ASP A 34 0.48 -3.65 -7.89
N ILE A 35 0.38 -2.46 -8.50
CA ILE A 35 1.46 -1.47 -8.49
C ILE A 35 1.82 -1.09 -7.06
N SER A 36 0.82 -0.81 -6.23
CA SER A 36 1.01 -0.36 -4.85
C SER A 36 1.53 -1.48 -3.96
N GLN A 37 1.02 -2.71 -4.13
CA GLN A 37 1.57 -3.88 -3.46
C GLN A 37 3.04 -4.09 -3.83
N SER A 38 3.36 -4.08 -5.13
CA SER A 38 4.73 -4.24 -5.60
C SER A 38 5.66 -3.14 -5.07
N PHE A 39 5.18 -1.90 -5.00
CA PHE A 39 5.94 -0.80 -4.42
C PHE A 39 6.20 -1.03 -2.92
N VAL A 40 5.15 -1.28 -2.13
CA VAL A 40 5.26 -1.45 -0.68
C VAL A 40 6.10 -2.69 -0.32
N GLU A 41 5.89 -3.82 -0.98
CA GLU A 41 6.56 -5.08 -0.64
C GLU A 41 7.96 -5.17 -1.25
N LYS A 42 8.11 -4.88 -2.55
CA LYS A 42 9.39 -5.11 -3.25
C LYS A 42 10.35 -3.93 -3.19
N ARG A 43 9.86 -2.70 -3.06
CA ARG A 43 10.72 -1.51 -2.98
C ARG A 43 10.97 -1.07 -1.55
N LEU A 44 9.93 -1.10 -0.69
CA LEU A 44 10.06 -0.66 0.70
C LEU A 44 10.30 -1.81 1.69
N GLY A 45 10.04 -3.07 1.30
CA GLY A 45 10.22 -4.22 2.20
C GLY A 45 9.20 -4.30 3.34
N LEU A 46 8.06 -3.62 3.20
CA LEU A 46 6.98 -3.61 4.19
C LEU A 46 5.87 -4.59 3.79
N LYS A 47 5.03 -5.01 4.75
CA LYS A 47 3.82 -5.77 4.43
C LYS A 47 2.74 -4.86 3.87
N PHE A 48 2.17 -5.19 2.71
CA PHE A 48 1.11 -4.36 2.12
C PHE A 48 -0.18 -4.37 2.95
N ASN A 49 -0.75 -3.18 3.16
CA ASN A 49 -2.10 -2.98 3.71
C ASN A 49 -3.02 -2.35 2.64
N PRO A 50 -3.93 -3.14 2.02
CA PRO A 50 -4.76 -2.67 0.91
C PRO A 50 -5.93 -1.79 1.34
N TYR A 51 -6.41 -1.93 2.59
CA TYR A 51 -7.62 -1.26 3.06
C TYR A 51 -7.28 -0.28 4.16
N THR A 52 -7.27 0.99 3.79
CA THR A 52 -6.96 2.08 4.72
C THR A 52 -7.86 3.27 4.44
N THR A 53 -7.81 4.26 5.31
CA THR A 53 -8.34 5.59 4.99
C THR A 53 -7.18 6.45 4.48
N GLN A 54 -7.15 7.73 4.84
CA GLN A 54 -5.98 8.58 4.63
C GLN A 54 -4.74 8.09 5.39
N ILE A 55 -4.92 7.44 6.55
CA ILE A 55 -3.85 6.87 7.37
C ILE A 55 -3.71 5.38 7.11
#